data_AF-A0A453HRF5-F1
#
_entry.id   AF-A0A453HRF5-F1
#
_cell.length_a   1.000
_cell.length_b   1.000
_cell.length_c   1.000
_cell.angle_alpha   90.00
_cell.angle_beta   90.00
_cell.angle_gamma   90.00
#
_symmetry.space_group_name_H-M   'P 1'
#
loop_
_entity.id
_entity.type
_entity.pdbx_description
1 polymer ?
#
loop_
_entity_poly.entity_id
_entity_poly.type
_entity_poly.pdbx_seq_one_letter_code
_entity_poly.pdbx_strand_id
1 'polypeptide(L)'
;MLVNGVIVFIISCLTLDQLEKHELLEMRRIAAYIYKKAGRWKQSIALSKKDNMYKDCMETCSQSGDRELSEDLLVYFIEQVSVKNIL
;
A
#
# COMPACT_ATOMS: atom_id res chain seq x y z
N MET A 1 11.19 2.59 -20.37
CA MET A 1 11.78 3.90 -19.99
C MET A 1 10.74 5.02 -19.82
N LEU A 2 9.65 5.06 -20.58
CA LEU A 2 8.61 6.11 -20.44
C LEU A 2 7.90 6.12 -19.06
N VAL A 3 7.65 4.96 -18.46
CA VAL A 3 7.02 4.87 -17.11
C VAL A 3 7.89 5.47 -16.00
N ASN A 4 9.22 5.41 -16.13
CA ASN A 4 10.12 6.04 -15.14
C ASN A 4 10.09 7.57 -15.24
N GLY A 5 9.88 8.13 -16.44
CA GLY A 5 9.80 9.58 -16.63
C GLY A 5 8.55 10.19 -16.00
N VAL A 6 7.38 9.57 -16.18
CA VAL A 6 6.12 10.05 -15.60
C VAL A 6 6.11 9.93 -14.07
N ILE A 7 6.65 8.82 -13.53
CA ILE A 7 6.75 8.63 -12.08
C ILE A 7 7.70 9.65 -11.44
N VAL A 8 8.84 9.96 -12.09
CA VAL A 8 9.77 11.00 -11.60
C VAL A 8 9.15 12.39 -11.68
N PHE A 9 8.33 12.67 -12.69
CA PHE A 9 7.64 13.96 -12.83
C PHE A 9 6.53 14.16 -11.78
N ILE A 10 5.85 13.08 -11.38
CA ILE A 10 4.88 13.10 -10.27
C ILE A 10 5.61 13.25 -8.93
N ILE A 11 6.76 12.59 -8.73
CA ILE A 11 7.56 12.68 -7.49
C ILE A 11 8.22 14.06 -7.32
N SER A 12 8.63 14.72 -8.41
CA SER A 12 9.23 16.06 -8.34
C SER A 12 8.21 17.18 -8.13
N CYS A 13 6.95 16.96 -8.51
CA CYS A 13 5.88 17.96 -8.42
C CYS A 13 4.94 17.74 -7.21
N LEU A 14 4.80 16.51 -6.73
CA LEU A 14 3.87 16.13 -5.66
C LEU A 14 4.62 15.41 -4.53
N THR A 15 4.80 16.11 -3.41
CA THR A 15 5.25 15.49 -2.14
C THR A 15 4.32 14.32 -1.80
N LEU A 16 4.86 13.14 -1.44
CA LEU A 16 4.08 11.91 -1.17
C LEU A 16 2.88 12.13 -0.22
N ASP A 17 3.01 13.05 0.74
CA ASP A 17 1.96 13.44 1.68
C ASP A 17 0.68 13.98 1.02
N GLN A 18 0.77 14.61 -0.16
CA GLN A 18 -0.41 15.07 -0.89
C GLN A 18 -1.10 13.92 -1.61
N LEU A 19 -0.33 12.95 -2.10
CA LEU A 19 -0.84 11.79 -2.83
C LEU A 19 -1.64 10.85 -1.91
N GLU A 20 -1.28 10.77 -0.63
CA GLU A 20 -2.05 10.02 0.38
C GLU A 20 -3.42 10.63 0.71
N LYS A 21 -3.56 11.96 0.55
CA LYS A 21 -4.78 12.70 0.89
C LYS A 21 -5.69 12.93 -0.31
N HIS A 22 -5.26 12.55 -1.50
CA HIS A 22 -6.04 12.74 -2.71
C HIS A 22 -7.26 11.82 -2.74
N GLU A 23 -8.41 12.41 -3.08
CA GLU A 23 -9.71 11.73 -3.11
C GLU A 23 -9.75 10.58 -4.13
N LEU A 24 -8.97 10.65 -5.21
CA LEU A 24 -8.89 9.58 -6.22
C LEU A 24 -8.13 8.33 -5.73
N LEU A 25 -8.78 7.17 -5.87
CA LEU A 25 -8.19 5.85 -5.60
C LEU A 25 -6.96 5.54 -6.47
N GLU A 26 -6.95 5.98 -7.73
CA GLU A 26 -5.82 5.74 -8.64
C GLU A 26 -4.53 6.42 -8.17
N MET A 27 -4.64 7.58 -7.52
CA MET A 27 -3.49 8.30 -6.95
C MET A 27 -2.91 7.57 -5.73
N ARG A 28 -3.78 7.01 -4.88
CA ARG A 28 -3.35 6.16 -3.75
C ARG A 28 -2.67 4.87 -4.21
N ARG A 29 -3.12 4.25 -5.32
CA ARG A 29 -2.41 3.10 -5.92
C ARG A 29 -1.01 3.47 -6.41
N ILE A 30 -0.86 4.63 -7.04
CA ILE A 30 0.46 5.14 -7.46
C ILE A 30 1.35 5.39 -6.23
N ALA A 31 0.80 5.94 -5.14
CA ALA A 31 1.53 6.12 -3.88
C ALA A 31 2.06 4.79 -3.30
N ALA A 32 1.21 3.77 -3.26
CA ALA A 32 1.59 2.43 -2.80
C ALA A 32 2.72 1.82 -3.66
N TYR A 33 2.67 2.02 -4.98
CA TYR A 33 3.70 1.58 -5.92
C TYR A 33 5.04 2.30 -5.69
N ILE A 34 5.01 3.60 -5.41
CA ILE A 34 6.21 4.39 -5.09
C ILE A 34 6.83 3.90 -3.77
N TYR A 35 6.02 3.65 -2.73
CA TYR A 35 6.51 3.08 -1.47
C TYR A 35 7.14 1.70 -1.63
N LYS A 36 6.58 0.88 -2.52
CA LYS A 36 7.13 -0.43 -2.89
C LYS A 36 8.53 -0.28 -3.49
N LYS A 37 8.71 0.67 -4.40
CA LYS A 37 10.00 0.95 -5.04
C LYS A 37 11.02 1.59 -4.08
N ALA A 38 10.55 2.31 -3.07
CA ALA A 38 11.39 2.93 -2.03
C ALA A 38 11.77 1.96 -0.89
N GLY A 39 11.28 0.71 -0.88
CA GLY A 39 11.52 -0.25 0.20
C GLY A 39 10.81 0.07 1.52
N ARG A 40 9.80 0.96 1.49
CA ARG A 40 9.03 1.37 2.67
C ARG A 40 7.75 0.53 2.76
N TRP A 41 7.93 -0.76 3.08
CA TRP A 41 6.86 -1.77 3.09
C TRP A 41 5.75 -1.47 4.12
N LYS A 42 6.13 -1.02 5.33
CA LYS A 42 5.19 -0.67 6.42
C LYS A 42 4.17 0.39 6.02
N GLN A 43 4.62 1.44 5.32
CA GLN A 43 3.75 2.54 4.89
C GLN A 43 2.86 2.11 3.72
N SER A 44 3.40 1.33 2.78
CA SER A 44 2.61 0.77 1.68
C SER A 44 1.47 -0.12 2.20
N ILE A 45 1.78 -1.03 3.12
CA ILE A 45 0.78 -1.93 3.76
C ILE A 45 -0.27 -1.13 4.53
N ALA A 46 0.12 -0.11 5.28
CA ALA A 46 -0.82 0.75 6.02
C ALA A 46 -1.79 1.49 5.08
N LEU A 47 -1.30 1.97 3.93
CA LEU A 47 -2.13 2.61 2.91
C LEU A 47 -3.08 1.58 2.25
N SER A 48 -2.57 0.43 1.85
CA SER A 48 -3.38 -0.65 1.27
C SER A 48 -4.43 -1.22 2.23
N LYS A 49 -4.15 -1.25 3.54
CA LYS A 49 -5.13 -1.62 4.58
C LYS A 49 -6.28 -0.61 4.64
N LYS A 50 -6.01 0.70 4.55
CA LYS A 50 -7.05 1.75 4.51
C LYS A 50 -7.94 1.64 3.28
N ASP A 51 -7.36 1.31 2.14
CA ASP A 51 -8.08 1.22 0.86
C ASP A 51 -8.72 -0.15 0.61
N ASN A 52 -8.57 -1.11 1.54
CA ASN A 52 -9.01 -2.51 1.40
C ASN A 52 -8.42 -3.22 0.17
N MET A 53 -7.23 -2.81 -0.28
CA MET A 53 -6.55 -3.34 -1.45
C MET A 53 -5.69 -4.55 -1.07
N TYR A 54 -6.35 -5.68 -0.81
CA TYR A 54 -5.70 -6.88 -0.27
C TYR A 54 -4.73 -7.57 -1.24
N LYS A 55 -5.00 -7.51 -2.55
CA LYS A 55 -4.14 -8.13 -3.58
C LYS A 55 -2.76 -7.48 -3.59
N ASP A 56 -2.72 -6.15 -3.69
CA ASP A 56 -1.49 -5.37 -3.72
C ASP A 56 -0.74 -5.47 -2.39
N CYS A 57 -1.47 -5.60 -1.27
CA CYS A 57 -0.91 -5.79 0.06
C CYS A 57 -0.18 -7.14 0.20
N MET A 58 -0.77 -8.24 -0.30
CA MET A 58 -0.16 -9.57 -0.31
C MET A 58 1.08 -9.64 -1.19
N GLU A 59 1.04 -9.02 -2.38
CA GLU A 59 2.22 -8.93 -3.25
C GLU A 59 3.36 -8.16 -2.57
N THR A 60 3.03 -7.06 -1.91
CA THR A 60 3.99 -6.21 -1.18
C THR A 60 4.59 -6.96 0.01
N CYS A 61 3.78 -7.70 0.75
CA CYS A 61 4.24 -8.55 1.86
C CYS A 61 5.16 -9.67 1.36
N SER A 62 4.79 -10.35 0.27
CA SER A 62 5.60 -11.38 -0.38
C SER A 62 6.95 -10.84 -0.87
N GLN A 63 6.96 -9.63 -1.45
CA GLN A 63 8.20 -8.97 -1.89
C GLN A 63 9.09 -8.51 -0.74
N SER A 64 8.51 -8.12 0.40
CA SER A 64 9.28 -7.69 1.57
C SER A 64 10.03 -8.86 2.25
N GLY A 65 9.44 -10.06 2.27
CA GLY A 65 10.04 -11.22 2.94
C GLY A 65 10.12 -11.13 4.47
N ASP A 66 9.57 -10.06 5.07
CA ASP A 66 9.60 -9.83 6.50
C ASP A 66 8.52 -10.65 7.21
N ARG A 67 8.94 -11.48 8.17
CA ARG A 67 8.05 -12.36 8.93
C ARG A 67 7.08 -11.57 9.82
N GLU A 68 7.58 -10.51 10.46
CA GLU A 68 6.78 -9.62 11.32
C GLU A 68 5.62 -8.98 10.54
N LEU A 69 5.88 -8.46 9.34
CA LEU A 69 4.84 -7.86 8.50
C LEU A 69 3.77 -8.88 8.07
N SER A 70 4.18 -10.13 7.87
CA SER A 70 3.27 -11.21 7.49
C SER A 70 2.34 -11.60 8.65
N GLU A 71 2.86 -11.66 9.88
CA GLU A 71 2.08 -11.93 11.09
C GLU A 71 1.06 -10.81 11.34
N ASP A 72 1.49 -9.54 11.25
CA ASP A 72 0.61 -8.36 11.39
C ASP A 72 -0.51 -8.31 10.33
N LEU A 73 -0.27 -8.87 9.15
CA LEU A 73 -1.23 -8.91 8.07
C LEU A 73 -2.23 -10.06 8.26
N LEU A 74 -1.78 -11.21 8.77
CA LEU A 74 -2.64 -12.34 9.13
C LEU A 74 -3.58 -12.01 10.30
N VAL A 75 -3.06 -11.37 11.35
CA VAL A 75 -3.86 -10.94 12.50
C VAL A 75 -4.98 -9.99 12.05
N TYR A 76 -4.64 -9.03 11.17
CA TYR A 76 -5.62 -8.12 10.59
C TYR A 76 -6.75 -8.85 9.83
N PHE A 77 -6.42 -9.90 9.05
CA PHE A 77 -7.43 -10.68 8.34
C PHE A 77 -8.36 -11.45 9.30
N ILE A 78 -7.82 -12.01 10.38
CA ILE A 78 -8.61 -12.72 11.39
C ILE A 78 -9.61 -11.76 12.05
N GLU A 79 -9.17 -10.57 12.43
CA GLU A 79 -10.02 -9.55 13.04
C GLU A 79 -11.13 -9.09 12.08
N GLN A 80 -10.80 -8.81 10.81
CA GLN A 80 -11.78 -8.44 9.79
C GLN A 80 -12.83 -9.53 9.51
N VAL A 81 -12.42 -10.79 9.49
CA VAL A 81 -13.33 -11.93 9.29
C VAL A 81 -14.21 -12.16 10.53
N SER A 82 -13.66 -12.01 11.73
CA SER A 82 -14.39 -12.18 12.98
C SER A 82 -15.51 -11.14 13.15
N VAL A 83 -15.25 -9.88 12.79
CA VAL A 83 -16.26 -8.81 12.85
C VAL A 83 -17.41 -9.04 11.85
N LYS A 84 -17.13 -9.63 10.68
CA LYS A 84 -18.17 -9.93 9.67
C LYS A 84 -19.03 -11.15 9.97
N ASN A 85 -18.60 -12.03 10.89
CA ASN A 85 -19.36 -13.22 11.28
C ASN A 85 -20.27 -12.99 12.49
N ILE A 86 -20.17 -11.82 13.12
CA ILE A 86 -20.97 -11.42 14.30
C ILE A 86 -22.11 -10.45 13.92
N LEU A 87 -22.06 -9.84 12.73
CA LEU A 87 -23.16 -9.09 12.10
C LEU A 87 -23.86 -9.95 11.04
#